data_AF-A0A2N1UXJ3-F1
#
_entry.id   AF-A0A2N1UXJ3-F1
#
_cell.length_a   1.000
_cell.length_b   1.000
_cell.length_c   1.000
_cell.angle_alpha   90.00
_cell.angle_beta   90.00
_cell.angle_gamma   90.00
#
_symmetry.space_group_name_H-M   'P 1'
#
loop_
_entity.id
_entity.type
_entity.pdbx_description
1 polymer ?
#
loop_
_entity_poly.entity_id
_entity_poly.type
_entity_poly.pdbx_seq_one_letter_code
_entity_poly.pdbx_strand_id
1 'polypeptide(L)'
;MHTSDITPILAAGAKNLGRPLDVFNFDACLMQHIEIAYQAKGGAKILVASEDLEPGDGQAYDVYLGGLAQNPNMNPIQFSKLMVDGYVKSYMPGGSQRGTPVTQSALDVDAVVNTFVPALNELAVELKAALPTEKAAINATRMKTQVFYNRDVADIGDFVRKFAASSRNPRIGAAANKLQQAMSQTVIANGSYGSNVAGATGAVVYFPSATMTFNRRYDDPNFIRFAETRAWGDFLKAFTAK
;
A
#
# COMPACT_ATOMS: atom_id res chain seq x y z
N MET A 1 7.12 -5.49 16.88
CA MET A 1 7.87 -4.57 15.99
C MET A 1 6.99 -3.36 15.74
N HIS A 2 7.47 -2.16 16.02
CA HIS A 2 6.81 -0.92 15.66
C HIS A 2 7.19 -0.52 14.23
N THR A 3 6.37 0.30 13.56
CA THR A 3 6.68 0.86 12.23
C THR A 3 8.03 1.59 12.21
N SER A 4 8.36 2.29 13.29
CA SER A 4 9.64 2.99 13.47
C SER A 4 10.86 2.06 13.47
N ASP A 5 10.68 0.77 13.77
CA ASP A 5 11.78 -0.21 13.82
C ASP A 5 12.24 -0.65 12.41
N ILE A 6 11.38 -0.47 11.39
CA ILE A 6 11.63 -0.96 10.02
C ILE A 6 12.87 -0.30 9.42
N THR A 7 12.98 1.03 9.51
CA THR A 7 14.11 1.77 8.95
C THR A 7 15.46 1.36 9.55
N PRO A 8 15.67 1.34 10.89
CA PRO A 8 16.94 0.92 11.44
C PRO A 8 17.27 -0.55 11.16
N ILE A 9 16.29 -1.45 11.15
CA ILE A 9 16.51 -2.87 10.81
C ILE A 9 16.99 -3.02 9.36
N LEU A 10 16.30 -2.40 8.42
CA LEU A 10 16.66 -2.49 7.00
C LEU A 10 17.97 -1.76 6.69
N ALA A 11 18.25 -0.64 7.36
CA ALA A 11 19.53 0.05 7.24
C ALA A 11 20.70 -0.83 7.73
N ALA A 12 20.53 -1.54 8.86
CA ALA A 12 21.53 -2.47 9.36
C ALA A 12 21.76 -3.65 8.39
N GLY A 13 20.67 -4.23 7.87
CA GLY A 13 20.74 -5.29 6.85
C GLY A 13 21.46 -4.83 5.58
N ALA A 14 21.08 -3.67 5.04
CA ALA A 14 21.69 -3.11 3.84
C ALA A 14 23.17 -2.79 4.04
N LYS A 15 23.54 -2.26 5.21
CA LYS A 15 24.95 -2.01 5.57
C LYS A 15 25.76 -3.31 5.57
N ASN A 16 25.24 -4.38 6.15
CA ASN A 16 25.93 -5.67 6.22
C ASN A 16 26.08 -6.33 4.85
N LEU A 17 25.12 -6.12 3.94
CA LEU A 17 25.18 -6.62 2.56
C LEU A 17 26.00 -5.72 1.63
N GLY A 18 26.34 -4.49 2.04
CA GLY A 18 26.92 -3.46 1.18
C GLY A 18 25.95 -2.92 0.12
N ARG A 19 24.66 -3.27 0.20
CA ARG A 19 23.59 -2.92 -0.75
C ARG A 19 22.21 -3.12 -0.12
N PRO A 20 21.14 -2.45 -0.61
CA PRO A 20 19.78 -2.74 -0.19
C PRO A 20 19.36 -4.19 -0.45
N LEU A 21 18.40 -4.69 0.33
CA LEU A 21 17.72 -5.96 0.04
C LEU A 21 17.01 -5.86 -1.31
N ASP A 22 17.12 -6.90 -2.13
CA ASP A 22 16.42 -6.91 -3.42
C ASP A 22 14.90 -7.04 -3.24
N VAL A 23 14.48 -7.94 -2.34
CA VAL A 23 13.08 -8.14 -1.96
C VAL A 23 13.00 -8.26 -0.45
N PHE A 24 12.09 -7.50 0.16
CA PHE A 24 11.74 -7.59 1.57
C PHE A 24 10.27 -7.98 1.66
N ASN A 25 10.00 -9.14 2.26
CA ASN A 25 8.65 -9.68 2.38
C ASN A 25 8.19 -9.63 3.84
N PHE A 26 6.96 -9.13 4.05
CA PHE A 26 6.23 -9.38 5.28
C PHE A 26 5.28 -10.55 5.05
N ASP A 27 5.63 -11.73 5.57
CA ASP A 27 4.65 -12.79 5.85
C ASP A 27 3.94 -12.43 7.17
N ALA A 28 3.13 -11.37 7.09
CA ALA A 28 2.44 -10.78 8.23
C ALA A 28 1.24 -9.95 7.74
N CYS A 29 0.19 -9.97 8.54
CA CYS A 29 -1.05 -9.26 8.28
C CYS A 29 -0.83 -7.74 8.15
N LEU A 30 -1.58 -7.08 7.24
CA LEU A 30 -1.77 -5.62 7.24
C LEU A 30 -0.48 -4.82 7.02
N MET A 31 0.45 -5.34 6.21
CA MET A 31 1.76 -4.73 6.02
C MET A 31 1.92 -3.99 4.68
N GLN A 32 0.96 -4.07 3.77
CA GLN A 32 1.03 -3.40 2.46
C GLN A 32 0.52 -1.96 2.47
N HIS A 33 1.17 -1.18 3.32
CA HIS A 33 0.93 0.25 3.48
C HIS A 33 1.97 1.05 2.70
N ILE A 34 1.56 2.16 2.08
CA ILE A 34 2.50 3.13 1.50
C ILE A 34 3.44 3.68 2.58
N GLU A 35 2.94 3.88 3.80
CA GLU A 35 3.76 4.36 4.91
C GLU A 35 4.86 3.35 5.28
N ILE A 36 4.55 2.05 5.22
CA ILE A 36 5.51 0.97 5.46
C ILE A 36 6.53 0.89 4.31
N ALA A 37 6.08 0.97 3.06
CA ALA A 37 6.99 1.03 1.92
C ALA A 37 7.92 2.25 2.00
N TYR A 38 7.41 3.40 2.44
CA TYR A 38 8.23 4.60 2.64
C TYR A 38 9.28 4.43 3.76
N GLN A 39 8.97 3.68 4.83
CA GLN A 39 9.97 3.32 5.85
C GLN A 39 11.11 2.47 5.28
N ALA A 40 10.85 1.69 4.23
CA ALA A 40 11.83 0.80 3.61
C ALA A 40 12.82 1.49 2.66
N LYS A 41 12.62 2.79 2.37
CA LYS A 41 13.48 3.59 1.49
C LYS A 41 14.97 3.44 1.83
N GLY A 42 15.76 3.05 0.83
CA GLY A 42 17.21 2.87 0.94
C GLY A 42 17.65 1.56 1.62
N GLY A 43 16.71 0.81 2.21
CA GLY A 43 16.98 -0.48 2.86
C GLY A 43 16.50 -1.69 2.04
N ALA A 44 15.45 -1.53 1.23
CA ALA A 44 14.95 -2.54 0.30
C ALA A 44 14.54 -1.92 -1.04
N LYS A 45 14.62 -2.69 -2.13
CA LYS A 45 14.17 -2.28 -3.47
C LYS A 45 12.69 -2.63 -3.73
N ILE A 46 12.26 -3.80 -3.29
CA ILE A 46 10.89 -4.29 -3.46
C ILE A 46 10.31 -4.68 -2.11
N LEU A 47 9.09 -4.22 -1.82
CA LEU A 47 8.30 -4.66 -0.68
C LEU A 47 7.21 -5.63 -1.16
N VAL A 48 7.10 -6.81 -0.56
CA VAL A 48 6.00 -7.76 -0.76
C VAL A 48 5.22 -7.90 0.54
N ALA A 49 3.90 -7.71 0.50
CA ALA A 49 3.03 -7.84 1.67
C ALA A 49 1.53 -7.89 1.28
N SER A 50 0.68 -8.17 2.26
CA SER A 50 -0.79 -8.11 2.15
C SER A 50 -1.40 -6.80 2.68
N GLU A 51 -2.46 -6.33 2.01
CA GLU A 51 -3.31 -5.20 2.44
C GLU A 51 -4.27 -5.59 3.58
N ASP A 52 -4.61 -6.89 3.68
CA ASP A 52 -5.51 -7.47 4.67
C ASP A 52 -4.77 -8.45 5.61
N LEU A 53 -5.54 -9.17 6.43
CA LEU A 53 -5.06 -10.34 7.16
C LEU A 53 -4.43 -11.38 6.21
N GLU A 54 -3.38 -12.04 6.68
CA GLU A 54 -2.82 -13.22 6.04
C GLU A 54 -3.27 -14.48 6.79
N PRO A 55 -3.64 -15.58 6.10
CA PRO A 55 -3.95 -16.83 6.76
C PRO A 55 -2.74 -17.43 7.47
N GLY A 56 -2.99 -18.28 8.48
CA GLY A 56 -1.93 -18.84 9.34
C GLY A 56 -0.96 -19.79 8.62
N ASP A 57 -1.33 -20.34 7.45
CA ASP A 57 -0.42 -21.14 6.63
C ASP A 57 0.68 -20.30 5.97
N GLY A 58 0.53 -18.96 5.96
CA GLY A 58 1.53 -18.01 5.47
C GLY A 58 1.77 -18.11 3.96
N GLN A 59 3.01 -17.82 3.55
CA GLN A 59 3.41 -17.77 2.14
C GLN A 59 3.46 -19.14 1.45
N ALA A 60 3.40 -19.14 0.12
CA ALA A 60 3.62 -20.35 -0.71
C ALA A 60 5.13 -20.62 -0.91
N TYR A 61 5.84 -20.91 0.18
CA TYR A 61 7.31 -21.03 0.24
C TYR A 61 7.90 -21.98 -0.81
N ASP A 62 7.27 -23.13 -1.00
CA ASP A 62 7.67 -24.15 -1.97
C ASP A 62 7.62 -23.64 -3.41
N VAL A 63 6.66 -22.77 -3.74
CA VAL A 63 6.49 -22.21 -5.08
C VAL A 63 7.64 -21.26 -5.43
N TYR A 64 7.85 -20.20 -4.66
CA TYR A 64 8.80 -19.18 -5.05
C TYR A 64 10.25 -19.56 -4.74
N LEU A 65 10.53 -20.29 -3.63
CA LEU A 65 11.87 -20.80 -3.36
C LEU A 65 12.23 -21.95 -4.32
N GLY A 66 11.26 -22.81 -4.66
CA GLY A 66 11.44 -23.83 -5.70
C GLY A 66 11.72 -23.22 -7.06
N GLY A 67 10.98 -22.17 -7.44
CA GLY A 67 11.23 -21.41 -8.66
C GLY A 67 12.61 -20.76 -8.70
N LEU A 68 13.07 -20.18 -7.58
CA LEU A 68 14.42 -19.62 -7.47
C LEU A 68 15.51 -20.70 -7.53
N ALA A 69 15.29 -21.87 -6.92
CA ALA A 69 16.23 -22.98 -6.99
C ALA A 69 16.39 -23.53 -8.42
N GLN A 70 15.31 -23.55 -9.19
CA GLN A 70 15.31 -23.98 -10.60
C GLN A 70 15.88 -22.90 -11.54
N ASN A 71 15.74 -21.62 -11.19
CA ASN A 71 16.31 -20.51 -11.93
C ASN A 71 17.03 -19.52 -10.99
N PRO A 72 18.29 -19.83 -10.60
CA PRO A 72 19.05 -18.97 -9.68
C PRO A 72 19.36 -17.57 -10.23
N ASN A 73 19.20 -17.36 -11.54
CA ASN A 73 19.38 -16.07 -12.21
C ASN A 73 18.07 -15.25 -12.30
N MET A 74 16.99 -15.71 -11.65
CA MET A 74 15.72 -14.99 -11.59
C MET A 74 15.94 -13.60 -11.00
N ASN A 75 15.53 -12.57 -11.73
CA ASN A 75 15.71 -11.21 -11.22
C ASN A 75 14.67 -10.88 -10.12
N PRO A 76 14.90 -9.86 -9.29
CA PRO A 76 14.03 -9.53 -8.17
C PRO A 76 12.57 -9.26 -8.55
N ILE A 77 12.31 -8.68 -9.73
CA ILE A 77 10.96 -8.39 -10.23
C ILE A 77 10.24 -9.69 -10.59
N GLN A 78 10.93 -10.63 -11.25
CA GLN A 78 10.37 -11.95 -11.57
C GLN A 78 10.09 -12.73 -10.28
N PHE A 79 11.00 -12.67 -9.33
CA PHE A 79 10.87 -13.33 -8.04
C PHE A 79 9.68 -12.79 -7.24
N SER A 80 9.53 -11.47 -7.12
CA SER A 80 8.40 -10.88 -6.40
C SER A 80 7.04 -11.15 -7.07
N LYS A 81 6.99 -11.17 -8.41
CA LYS A 81 5.79 -11.61 -9.15
C LYS A 81 5.45 -13.07 -8.86
N LEU A 82 6.46 -13.95 -8.81
CA LEU A 82 6.25 -15.36 -8.47
C LEU A 82 5.75 -15.54 -7.03
N MET A 83 6.23 -14.73 -6.08
CA MET A 83 5.72 -14.72 -4.70
C MET A 83 4.23 -14.36 -4.68
N VAL A 84 3.85 -13.21 -5.26
CA VAL A 84 2.47 -12.72 -5.29
C VAL A 84 1.54 -13.72 -5.99
N ASP A 85 1.90 -14.16 -7.20
CA ASP A 85 1.07 -15.09 -7.97
C ASP A 85 0.97 -16.45 -7.30
N GLY A 86 2.06 -16.94 -6.72
CA GLY A 86 2.13 -18.21 -6.00
C GLY A 86 1.24 -18.21 -4.77
N TYR A 87 1.31 -17.14 -3.98
CA TYR A 87 0.46 -16.93 -2.81
C TYR A 87 -1.02 -16.87 -3.16
N VAL A 88 -1.42 -16.06 -4.13
CA VAL A 88 -2.84 -15.99 -4.48
C VAL A 88 -3.36 -17.34 -4.99
N LYS A 89 -2.58 -18.02 -5.84
CA LYS A 89 -2.98 -19.34 -6.39
C LYS A 89 -3.06 -20.43 -5.32
N SER A 90 -2.21 -20.41 -4.28
CA SER A 90 -2.25 -21.42 -3.23
C SER A 90 -3.54 -21.36 -2.41
N TYR A 91 -4.12 -20.17 -2.22
CA TYR A 91 -5.39 -19.97 -1.51
C TYR A 91 -6.63 -19.99 -2.40
N MET A 92 -6.50 -20.04 -3.73
CA MET A 92 -7.64 -20.24 -4.62
C MET A 92 -8.22 -21.66 -4.50
N PRO A 93 -9.48 -21.90 -4.93
CA PRO A 93 -10.05 -23.24 -5.00
C PRO A 93 -9.18 -24.15 -5.87
N GLY A 94 -8.75 -25.29 -5.30
CA GLY A 94 -7.81 -26.21 -5.94
C GLY A 94 -6.32 -25.91 -5.69
N GLY A 95 -6.00 -24.82 -4.99
CA GLY A 95 -4.66 -24.51 -4.52
C GLY A 95 -4.23 -25.31 -3.28
N SER A 96 -2.96 -25.23 -2.93
CA SER A 96 -2.33 -26.01 -1.85
C SER A 96 -2.79 -25.64 -0.44
N GLN A 97 -3.22 -24.38 -0.20
CA GLN A 97 -3.55 -23.83 1.12
C GLN A 97 -5.06 -23.56 1.33
N ARG A 98 -5.90 -23.94 0.35
CA ARG A 98 -7.39 -23.97 0.41
C ARG A 98 -8.09 -22.60 0.53
N GLY A 99 -9.25 -22.52 -0.13
CA GLY A 99 -10.11 -21.35 -0.41
C GLY A 99 -10.37 -20.31 0.69
N THR A 100 -9.41 -19.43 0.99
CA THR A 100 -9.59 -18.29 1.90
C THR A 100 -9.32 -16.99 1.15
N PRO A 101 -10.12 -15.91 1.35
CA PRO A 101 -9.81 -14.63 0.75
C PRO A 101 -8.42 -14.11 1.14
N VAL A 102 -7.69 -13.60 0.16
CA VAL A 102 -6.32 -13.12 0.34
C VAL A 102 -6.04 -11.92 -0.56
N THR A 103 -5.09 -11.09 -0.14
CA THR A 103 -4.48 -10.02 -0.94
C THR A 103 -2.98 -10.15 -0.88
N GLN A 104 -2.28 -9.89 -1.98
CA GLN A 104 -0.85 -9.70 -1.95
C GLN A 104 -0.37 -8.88 -3.12
N SER A 105 0.66 -8.07 -2.90
CA SER A 105 1.25 -7.28 -3.96
C SER A 105 2.73 -7.03 -3.71
N ALA A 106 3.40 -6.57 -4.76
CA ALA A 106 4.79 -6.19 -4.76
C ALA A 106 4.90 -4.71 -5.17
N LEU A 107 5.53 -3.88 -4.33
CA LEU A 107 5.76 -2.46 -4.59
C LEU A 107 7.24 -2.20 -4.85
N ASP A 108 7.54 -1.41 -5.87
CA ASP A 108 8.85 -0.78 -6.04
C ASP A 108 9.00 0.36 -5.02
N VAL A 109 9.91 0.19 -4.06
CA VAL A 109 10.12 1.13 -2.94
C VAL A 109 10.61 2.49 -3.43
N ASP A 110 11.47 2.52 -4.44
CA ASP A 110 11.97 3.79 -4.98
C ASP A 110 10.86 4.50 -5.78
N ALA A 111 10.02 3.76 -6.50
CA ALA A 111 8.85 4.32 -7.17
C ALA A 111 7.80 4.83 -6.16
N VAL A 112 7.64 4.17 -5.01
CA VAL A 112 6.79 4.72 -3.92
C VAL A 112 7.27 6.12 -3.57
N VAL A 113 8.56 6.28 -3.29
CA VAL A 113 9.15 7.54 -2.82
C VAL A 113 9.15 8.62 -3.90
N ASN A 114 9.53 8.27 -5.12
CA ASN A 114 9.85 9.25 -6.16
C ASN A 114 8.68 9.52 -7.12
N THR A 115 7.69 8.63 -7.17
CA THR A 115 6.57 8.72 -8.11
C THR A 115 5.23 8.79 -7.37
N PHE A 116 4.94 7.82 -6.50
CA PHE A 116 3.66 7.73 -5.81
C PHE A 116 3.46 8.85 -4.80
N VAL A 117 4.42 9.06 -3.89
CA VAL A 117 4.30 10.06 -2.81
C VAL A 117 4.11 11.49 -3.35
N PRO A 118 4.86 11.96 -4.36
CA PRO A 118 4.61 13.26 -4.97
C PRO A 118 3.19 13.39 -5.55
N ALA A 119 2.70 12.37 -6.26
CA ALA A 119 1.34 12.38 -6.80
C ALA A 119 0.27 12.36 -5.70
N LEU A 120 0.50 11.61 -4.62
CA LEU A 120 -0.38 11.60 -3.45
C LEU A 120 -0.41 12.97 -2.75
N ASN A 121 0.74 13.64 -2.64
CA ASN A 121 0.83 14.97 -2.05
C ASN A 121 0.06 16.01 -2.87
N GLU A 122 0.15 15.95 -4.21
CA GLU A 122 -0.65 16.81 -5.09
C GLU A 122 -2.16 16.57 -4.91
N LEU A 123 -2.58 15.30 -4.86
CA LEU A 123 -3.98 14.97 -4.56
C LEU A 123 -4.40 15.48 -3.17
N ALA A 124 -3.56 15.32 -2.15
CA ALA A 124 -3.84 15.79 -0.79
C ALA A 124 -4.10 17.29 -0.73
N VAL A 125 -3.29 18.08 -1.46
CA VAL A 125 -3.44 19.54 -1.56
C VAL A 125 -4.79 19.91 -2.17
N GLU A 126 -5.15 19.28 -3.29
CA GLU A 126 -6.43 19.55 -3.98
C GLU A 126 -7.64 19.10 -3.14
N LEU A 127 -7.56 17.93 -2.50
CA LEU A 127 -8.60 17.45 -1.59
C LEU A 127 -8.79 18.39 -0.40
N LYS A 128 -7.70 18.84 0.23
CA LYS A 128 -7.75 19.79 1.35
C LYS A 128 -8.37 21.12 0.94
N ALA A 129 -7.99 21.65 -0.22
CA ALA A 129 -8.54 22.89 -0.76
C ALA A 129 -10.04 22.79 -1.06
N ALA A 130 -10.52 21.61 -1.44
CA ALA A 130 -11.93 21.36 -1.75
C ALA A 130 -12.81 21.06 -0.54
N LEU A 131 -12.24 20.83 0.67
CA LEU A 131 -13.01 20.51 1.87
C LEU A 131 -14.19 21.47 2.16
N PRO A 132 -14.08 22.80 2.00
CA PRO A 132 -15.21 23.70 2.27
C PRO A 132 -16.48 23.39 1.46
N THR A 133 -16.34 22.81 0.26
CA THR A 133 -17.45 22.56 -0.66
C THR A 133 -17.70 21.08 -0.94
N GLU A 134 -16.67 20.22 -0.83
CA GLU A 134 -16.71 18.82 -1.26
C GLU A 134 -16.48 17.80 -0.13
N LYS A 135 -16.34 18.22 1.14
CA LYS A 135 -16.09 17.29 2.27
C LYS A 135 -17.08 16.13 2.35
N ALA A 136 -18.37 16.38 2.13
CA ALA A 136 -19.40 15.34 2.12
C ALA A 136 -19.22 14.32 0.99
N ALA A 137 -18.86 14.78 -0.22
CA ALA A 137 -18.61 13.92 -1.37
C ALA A 137 -17.32 13.08 -1.20
N ILE A 138 -16.26 13.69 -0.67
CA ILE A 138 -15.01 13.01 -0.31
C ILE A 138 -15.31 11.91 0.73
N ASN A 139 -16.06 12.23 1.78
CA ASN A 139 -16.42 11.24 2.80
C ASN A 139 -17.33 10.13 2.25
N ALA A 140 -18.33 10.46 1.44
CA ALA A 140 -19.20 9.47 0.82
C ALA A 140 -18.41 8.50 -0.09
N THR A 141 -17.40 9.01 -0.80
CA THR A 141 -16.51 8.18 -1.62
C THR A 141 -15.64 7.31 -0.73
N ARG A 142 -15.00 7.89 0.29
CA ARG A 142 -14.19 7.16 1.27
C ARG A 142 -14.96 6.03 1.94
N MET A 143 -16.24 6.23 2.27
CA MET A 143 -17.10 5.19 2.86
C MET A 143 -17.45 4.05 1.89
N LYS A 144 -17.34 4.27 0.58
CA LYS A 144 -17.53 3.26 -0.47
C LYS A 144 -16.22 2.60 -0.91
N THR A 145 -15.07 3.15 -0.51
CA THR A 145 -13.76 2.60 -0.82
C THR A 145 -13.55 1.24 -0.14
N GLN A 146 -12.86 0.33 -0.82
CA GLN A 146 -12.39 -0.92 -0.26
C GLN A 146 -11.54 -0.62 0.98
N VAL A 147 -11.94 -1.25 2.08
CA VAL A 147 -11.14 -1.33 3.29
C VAL A 147 -11.07 -2.79 3.70
N PHE A 148 -10.18 -3.08 4.62
CA PHE A 148 -9.85 -4.44 5.03
C PHE A 148 -10.23 -4.64 6.49
N TYR A 149 -9.47 -5.44 7.23
CA TYR A 149 -9.65 -5.59 8.68
C TYR A 149 -9.66 -4.25 9.43
N ASN A 150 -8.65 -3.41 9.17
CA ASN A 150 -8.58 -2.06 9.73
C ASN A 150 -9.47 -1.12 8.89
N ARG A 151 -10.46 -0.50 9.53
CA ARG A 151 -11.46 0.34 8.82
C ARG A 151 -10.99 1.77 8.59
N ASP A 152 -9.96 2.21 9.30
CA ASP A 152 -9.28 3.50 9.17
C ASP A 152 -8.19 3.52 8.09
N VAL A 153 -7.95 2.39 7.43
CA VAL A 153 -7.07 2.32 6.26
C VAL A 153 -7.93 2.09 5.02
N ALA A 154 -7.51 2.60 3.88
CA ALA A 154 -8.27 2.51 2.65
C ALA A 154 -7.38 2.15 1.48
N ASP A 155 -7.92 1.34 0.58
CA ASP A 155 -7.33 1.11 -0.72
C ASP A 155 -7.32 2.41 -1.52
N ILE A 156 -6.12 2.95 -1.76
CA ILE A 156 -5.98 4.27 -2.38
C ILE A 156 -6.31 4.24 -3.87
N GLY A 157 -6.03 3.15 -4.57
CA GLY A 157 -6.36 3.02 -5.98
C GLY A 157 -7.86 2.96 -6.23
N ASP A 158 -8.58 2.23 -5.39
CA ASP A 158 -10.04 2.13 -5.42
C ASP A 158 -10.70 3.46 -5.03
N PHE A 159 -10.18 4.18 -4.01
CA PHE A 159 -10.64 5.53 -3.70
C PHE A 159 -10.53 6.45 -4.91
N VAL A 160 -9.34 6.53 -5.51
CA VAL A 160 -9.09 7.46 -6.61
C VAL A 160 -9.91 7.11 -7.85
N ARG A 161 -10.11 5.81 -8.14
CA ARG A 161 -10.98 5.34 -9.23
C ARG A 161 -12.43 5.78 -9.02
N LYS A 162 -12.96 5.58 -7.80
CA LYS A 162 -14.32 6.00 -7.44
C LYS A 162 -14.47 7.51 -7.41
N PHE A 163 -13.46 8.23 -6.92
CA PHE A 163 -13.54 9.67 -6.77
C PHE A 163 -13.45 10.38 -8.12
N ALA A 164 -12.55 9.96 -9.01
CA ALA A 164 -12.43 10.50 -10.36
C ALA A 164 -13.75 10.38 -11.16
N ALA A 165 -14.53 9.33 -10.92
CA ALA A 165 -15.84 9.15 -11.55
C ALA A 165 -16.95 10.07 -10.99
N SER A 166 -16.73 10.70 -9.83
CA SER A 166 -17.77 11.42 -9.08
C SER A 166 -17.50 12.92 -8.88
N SER A 167 -16.23 13.34 -8.81
CA SER A 167 -15.88 14.76 -8.65
C SER A 167 -16.01 15.51 -9.98
N ARG A 168 -16.57 16.72 -9.92
CA ARG A 168 -16.67 17.65 -11.05
C ARG A 168 -15.52 18.66 -11.07
N ASN A 169 -14.60 18.57 -10.11
CA ASN A 169 -13.49 19.49 -9.98
C ASN A 169 -12.31 19.02 -10.86
N PRO A 170 -11.96 19.76 -11.92
CA PRO A 170 -10.95 19.31 -12.87
C PRO A 170 -9.55 19.17 -12.25
N ARG A 171 -9.24 19.95 -11.21
CA ARG A 171 -7.93 19.85 -10.52
C ARG A 171 -7.80 18.55 -9.74
N ILE A 172 -8.85 18.19 -9.00
CA ILE A 172 -8.95 16.90 -8.33
C ILE A 172 -8.87 15.76 -9.35
N GLY A 173 -9.64 15.85 -10.45
CA GLY A 173 -9.62 14.83 -11.50
C GLY A 173 -8.22 14.63 -12.10
N ALA A 174 -7.50 15.72 -12.35
CA ALA A 174 -6.12 15.65 -12.86
C ALA A 174 -5.16 15.02 -11.83
N ALA A 175 -5.22 15.43 -10.56
CA ALA A 175 -4.39 14.86 -9.50
C ALA A 175 -4.70 13.37 -9.25
N ALA A 176 -5.99 13.00 -9.32
CA ALA A 176 -6.45 11.62 -9.25
C ALA A 176 -5.86 10.77 -10.40
N ASN A 177 -5.96 11.25 -11.64
CA ASN A 177 -5.39 10.54 -12.79
C ASN A 177 -3.86 10.40 -12.68
N LYS A 178 -3.17 11.42 -12.20
CA LYS A 178 -1.72 11.36 -11.95
C LYS A 178 -1.38 10.31 -10.89
N LEU A 179 -2.15 10.22 -9.81
CA LEU A 179 -1.96 9.19 -8.79
C LEU A 179 -2.24 7.79 -9.32
N GLN A 180 -3.25 7.60 -10.18
CA GLN A 180 -3.50 6.31 -10.84
C GLN A 180 -2.32 5.90 -11.73
N GLN A 181 -1.75 6.84 -12.49
CA GLN A 181 -0.56 6.59 -13.30
C GLN A 181 0.64 6.22 -12.41
N ALA A 182 0.85 6.97 -11.32
CA ALA A 182 1.91 6.68 -10.36
C ALA A 182 1.76 5.27 -9.75
N MET A 183 0.55 4.87 -9.38
CA MET A 183 0.27 3.50 -8.92
C MET A 183 0.68 2.44 -9.93
N SER A 184 0.33 2.63 -11.21
CA SER A 184 0.70 1.68 -12.27
C SER A 184 2.21 1.52 -12.47
N GLN A 185 3.00 2.52 -12.08
CA GLN A 185 4.46 2.50 -12.14
C GLN A 185 5.08 1.94 -10.85
N THR A 186 4.36 2.01 -9.74
CA THR A 186 4.83 1.58 -8.41
C THR A 186 4.47 0.13 -8.09
N VAL A 187 3.30 -0.34 -8.51
CA VAL A 187 2.82 -1.70 -8.24
C VAL A 187 3.38 -2.66 -9.29
N ILE A 188 4.35 -3.49 -8.88
CA ILE A 188 5.02 -4.49 -9.74
C ILE A 188 4.09 -5.66 -10.05
N ALA A 189 3.36 -6.11 -9.03
CA ALA A 189 2.36 -7.17 -9.10
C ALA A 189 1.29 -6.91 -8.04
N ASN A 190 0.05 -7.26 -8.36
CA ASN A 190 -1.07 -7.24 -7.43
C ASN A 190 -1.96 -8.45 -7.72
N GLY A 191 -2.32 -9.18 -6.67
CA GLY A 191 -3.21 -10.32 -6.74
C GLY A 191 -4.16 -10.32 -5.54
N SER A 192 -5.40 -10.73 -5.79
CA SER A 192 -6.36 -11.00 -4.72
C SER A 192 -7.28 -12.14 -5.10
N TYR A 193 -7.84 -12.79 -4.07
CA TYR A 193 -8.88 -13.79 -4.21
C TYR A 193 -9.95 -13.55 -3.14
N GLY A 194 -11.23 -13.71 -3.49
CA GLY A 194 -12.37 -13.52 -2.60
C GLY A 194 -13.15 -12.23 -2.87
N SER A 195 -14.48 -12.33 -2.81
CA SER A 195 -15.38 -11.22 -3.17
C SER A 195 -15.28 -10.00 -2.24
N ASN A 196 -14.90 -10.21 -0.98
CA ASN A 196 -14.72 -9.18 0.03
C ASN A 196 -13.46 -8.32 -0.17
N VAL A 197 -12.52 -8.75 -1.00
CA VAL A 197 -11.26 -8.05 -1.32
C VAL A 197 -11.11 -7.75 -2.81
N ALA A 198 -12.19 -7.88 -3.59
CA ALA A 198 -12.17 -7.67 -5.04
C ALA A 198 -11.84 -6.21 -5.44
N GLY A 199 -11.91 -5.26 -4.51
CA GLY A 199 -11.48 -3.88 -4.71
C GLY A 199 -10.00 -3.64 -4.48
N ALA A 200 -9.21 -4.64 -4.06
CA ALA A 200 -7.78 -4.49 -3.74
C ALA A 200 -6.95 -4.08 -4.97
N THR A 201 -6.11 -3.07 -4.81
CA THR A 201 -5.26 -2.50 -5.85
C THR A 201 -3.78 -2.58 -5.55
N GLY A 202 -3.42 -3.15 -4.39
CA GLY A 202 -2.06 -3.49 -4.02
C GLY A 202 -1.42 -2.52 -3.02
N ALA A 203 -2.15 -1.55 -2.49
CA ALA A 203 -1.65 -0.69 -1.43
C ALA A 203 -2.77 0.07 -0.70
N VAL A 204 -2.61 0.15 0.62
CA VAL A 204 -3.44 1.01 1.46
C VAL A 204 -2.68 2.23 1.96
N VAL A 205 -3.44 3.25 2.35
CA VAL A 205 -2.97 4.38 3.16
C VAL A 205 -3.87 4.53 4.37
N TYR A 206 -3.34 5.05 5.48
CA TYR A 206 -4.17 5.53 6.58
C TYR A 206 -5.06 6.65 6.06
N PHE A 207 -6.37 6.42 6.15
CA PHE A 207 -7.40 7.32 5.68
C PHE A 207 -8.65 7.11 6.53
N PRO A 208 -8.72 7.67 7.75
CA PRO A 208 -9.93 7.60 8.57
C PRO A 208 -11.11 8.26 7.84
N SER A 209 -12.34 7.81 8.09
CA SER A 209 -13.53 8.55 7.65
C SER A 209 -13.66 9.87 8.39
N ALA A 210 -14.45 10.82 7.87
CA ALA A 210 -14.61 12.14 8.47
C ALA A 210 -15.15 12.12 9.91
N THR A 211 -15.78 11.02 10.33
CA THR A 211 -16.34 10.84 11.68
C THR A 211 -15.37 10.16 12.65
N MET A 212 -14.25 9.65 12.17
CA MET A 212 -13.23 8.98 12.99
C MET A 212 -12.22 9.98 13.54
N THR A 213 -11.64 9.64 14.69
CA THR A 213 -10.60 10.46 15.33
C THR A 213 -9.27 10.27 14.61
N PHE A 214 -8.60 11.38 14.26
CA PHE A 214 -7.25 11.35 13.73
C PHE A 214 -6.25 10.81 14.77
N ASN A 215 -5.54 9.74 14.43
CA ASN A 215 -4.42 9.22 15.19
C ASN A 215 -3.21 10.18 15.10
N ARG A 216 -2.92 10.89 16.19
CA ARG A 216 -1.82 11.88 16.23
C ARG A 216 -0.44 11.29 15.98
N ARG A 217 -0.23 9.99 16.24
CA ARG A 217 1.06 9.32 15.94
C ARG A 217 1.33 9.28 14.44
N TYR A 218 0.30 9.37 13.60
CA TYR A 218 0.45 9.44 12.15
C TYR A 218 1.15 10.70 11.66
N ASP A 219 1.12 11.79 12.45
CA ASP A 219 1.72 13.08 12.10
C ASP A 219 3.10 13.30 12.76
N ASP A 220 3.65 12.25 13.40
CA ASP A 220 4.93 12.30 14.08
C ASP A 220 5.98 11.45 13.32
N PRO A 221 7.00 12.09 12.71
CA PRO A 221 8.03 11.38 11.94
C PRO A 221 8.91 10.45 12.78
N ASN A 222 8.89 10.56 14.11
CA ASN A 222 9.59 9.62 14.98
C ASN A 222 8.89 8.25 15.06
N PHE A 223 7.58 8.21 14.81
CA PHE A 223 6.81 6.95 14.78
C PHE A 223 6.57 6.48 13.35
N ILE A 224 6.22 7.40 12.45
CA ILE A 224 5.94 7.13 11.05
C ILE A 224 6.66 8.17 10.19
N ARG A 225 7.79 7.80 9.61
CA ARG A 225 8.63 8.65 8.75
C ARG A 225 7.86 9.26 7.57
N PHE A 226 6.82 8.59 7.09
CA PHE A 226 5.91 9.14 6.07
C PHE A 226 5.31 10.51 6.46
N ALA A 227 5.22 10.83 7.75
CA ALA A 227 4.80 12.15 8.24
C ALA A 227 5.71 13.30 7.76
N GLU A 228 6.95 13.03 7.35
CA GLU A 228 7.85 14.01 6.72
C GLU A 228 7.25 14.62 5.44
N THR A 229 6.36 13.90 4.75
CA THR A 229 5.72 14.34 3.50
C THR A 229 4.67 15.44 3.72
N ARG A 230 4.12 15.52 4.96
CA ARG A 230 3.13 16.49 5.46
C ARG A 230 1.78 16.53 4.76
N ALA A 231 1.73 16.58 3.43
CA ALA A 231 0.52 16.96 2.69
C ALA A 231 -0.68 16.04 2.97
N TRP A 232 -0.48 14.72 2.96
CA TRP A 232 -1.56 13.77 3.29
C TRP A 232 -2.02 13.91 4.74
N GLY A 233 -1.10 13.99 5.70
CA GLY A 233 -1.44 14.19 7.12
C GLY A 233 -2.21 15.48 7.37
N ASP A 234 -1.82 16.56 6.70
CA ASP A 234 -2.50 17.86 6.75
C ASP A 234 -3.91 17.82 6.17
N PHE A 235 -4.11 17.10 5.06
CA PHE A 235 -5.44 16.83 4.53
C PHE A 235 -6.28 16.04 5.55
N LEU A 236 -5.76 14.95 6.09
CA LEU A 236 -6.50 14.10 7.04
C LEU A 236 -6.90 14.84 8.31
N LYS A 237 -6.01 15.67 8.89
CA LYS A 237 -6.32 16.52 10.05
C LYS A 237 -7.48 17.47 9.76
N ALA A 238 -7.48 18.12 8.60
CA ALA A 238 -8.58 19.01 8.20
C ALA A 238 -9.87 18.24 7.87
N PHE A 239 -9.75 17.07 7.24
CA PHE A 239 -10.87 16.22 6.85
C PHE A 239 -11.63 15.66 8.07
N THR A 240 -10.90 15.29 9.13
CA THR A 240 -11.46 14.72 10.37
C THR A 240 -11.75 15.77 11.45
N ALA A 241 -11.47 17.05 11.20
CA ALA A 241 -11.85 18.13 12.09
C ALA A 241 -13.39 18.20 12.24
N LYS A 242 -13.84 18.40 13.48
CA LYS A 242 -15.26 18.55 13.84
C LYS A 242 -15.76 19.95 13.53
#